data_AF-A0AAU0LKA1-F1
#
_entry.id   AF-A0AAU0LKA1-F1
#
_cell.length_a   1.000
_cell.length_b   1.000
_cell.length_c   1.000
_cell.angle_alpha   90.00
_cell.angle_beta   90.00
_cell.angle_gamma   90.00
#
_symmetry.space_group_name_H-M   'P 1'
#
loop_
_entity.id
_entity.type
_entity.pdbx_description
1 polymer ?
#
loop_
_entity_poly.entity_id
_entity_poly.type
_entity_poly.pdbx_seq_one_letter_code
_entity_poly.pdbx_strand_id
1 'polypeptide(L)'
;MPIVITFDIQGAPPQERNRIQSFFERFGWENLGGSSYRYPRLGTDDQPVEDWFNHIIPALMLFRTYLLSSGRPLTKCTLDVQSSSGYNPNANYGSPPHTGVAAPLYQPTNVAFGEQNLRDWLTNLPYPY
;
A
#
# COMPACT_ATOMS: atom_id res chain seq x y z
N MET A 1 -8.83 -11.23 5.93
CA MET A 1 -9.86 -11.13 4.85
C MET A 1 -9.25 -10.35 3.71
N PRO A 2 -9.57 -10.62 2.43
CA PRO A 2 -8.96 -9.89 1.34
C PRO A 2 -9.48 -8.46 1.30
N ILE A 3 -8.59 -7.54 0.98
CA ILE A 3 -8.90 -6.15 0.65
C ILE A 3 -8.57 -5.99 -0.82
N VAL A 4 -9.50 -5.43 -1.59
CA VAL A 4 -9.29 -5.22 -3.02
C VAL A 4 -9.47 -3.74 -3.33
N ILE A 5 -8.47 -3.15 -3.97
CA ILE A 5 -8.57 -1.82 -4.56
C ILE A 5 -8.59 -1.95 -6.08
N THR A 6 -9.52 -1.28 -6.74
CA THR A 6 -9.54 -1.12 -8.19
C THR A 6 -9.68 0.35 -8.54
N PHE A 7 -8.88 0.84 -9.49
CA PHE A 7 -8.92 2.24 -9.88
C PHE A 7 -8.76 2.42 -11.39
N ASP A 8 -9.06 3.61 -11.89
CA ASP A 8 -8.76 4.00 -13.27
C ASP A 8 -8.21 5.43 -13.30
N ILE A 9 -7.01 5.58 -13.87
CA ILE A 9 -6.29 6.86 -13.96
C ILE A 9 -6.12 7.19 -15.44
N GLN A 10 -6.71 8.31 -15.84
CA GLN A 10 -6.64 8.75 -17.23
C GLN A 10 -5.21 9.20 -17.60
N GLY A 11 -4.70 8.69 -18.72
CA GLY A 11 -3.41 9.15 -19.27
C GLY A 11 -2.17 8.79 -18.44
N ALA A 12 -2.24 7.76 -17.59
CA ALA A 12 -1.07 7.24 -16.87
C ALA A 12 -0.15 6.45 -17.82
N PRO A 13 1.10 6.89 -18.06
CA PRO A 13 2.02 6.16 -18.94
C PRO A 13 2.48 4.85 -18.28
N PRO A 14 3.00 3.88 -19.07
CA PRO A 14 3.43 2.57 -18.55
C PRO A 14 4.40 2.65 -17.37
N GLN A 15 5.31 3.62 -17.38
CA GLN A 15 6.30 3.83 -16.31
C GLN A 15 5.65 4.18 -14.96
N GLU A 16 4.55 4.92 -14.96
CA GLU A 16 3.82 5.24 -13.72
C GLU A 16 3.02 4.04 -13.21
N ARG A 17 2.47 3.22 -14.12
CA ARG A 17 1.84 1.95 -13.73
C ARG A 17 2.84 1.01 -13.05
N ASN A 18 4.06 0.96 -13.58
CA ASN A 18 5.17 0.23 -13.00
C ASN A 18 5.54 0.74 -11.60
N ARG A 19 5.53 2.06 -11.37
CA ARG A 19 5.75 2.67 -10.05
C ARG A 19 4.63 2.32 -9.06
N ILE A 20 3.38 2.42 -9.51
CA ILE A 20 2.20 2.07 -8.69
C ILE A 20 2.25 0.61 -8.26
N GLN A 21 2.50 -0.30 -9.21
CA GLN A 21 2.69 -1.70 -8.90
C GLN A 21 3.82 -1.90 -7.89
N SER A 22 4.97 -1.28 -8.13
CA SER A 22 6.14 -1.43 -7.28
C SER A 22 5.87 -1.02 -5.84
N PHE A 23 5.23 0.13 -5.58
CA PHE A 23 4.97 0.55 -4.21
C PHE A 23 3.84 -0.26 -3.54
N PHE A 24 2.81 -0.68 -4.27
CA PHE A 24 1.77 -1.54 -3.70
C PHE A 24 2.35 -2.89 -3.28
N GLU A 25 3.12 -3.51 -4.16
CA GLU A 25 3.78 -4.79 -3.87
C GLU A 25 4.78 -4.71 -2.72
N ARG A 26 5.44 -3.56 -2.55
CA ARG A 26 6.29 -3.31 -1.37
C ARG A 26 5.52 -3.32 -0.06
N PHE A 27 4.24 -2.93 -0.07
CA PHE A 27 3.35 -3.05 1.09
C PHE A 27 2.63 -4.40 1.17
N GLY A 28 3.09 -5.41 0.43
CA GLY A 28 2.55 -6.75 0.49
C GLY A 28 1.29 -6.96 -0.37
N TRP A 29 0.93 -6.00 -1.22
CA TRP A 29 -0.17 -6.18 -2.15
C TRP A 29 0.24 -7.08 -3.33
N GLU A 30 -0.75 -7.72 -3.92
CA GLU A 30 -0.65 -8.53 -5.12
C GLU A 30 -1.37 -7.82 -6.26
N ASN A 31 -0.69 -7.66 -7.40
CA ASN A 31 -1.30 -7.14 -8.61
C ASN A 31 -2.18 -8.23 -9.24
N LEU A 32 -3.50 -7.98 -9.34
CA LEU A 32 -4.45 -8.90 -9.98
C LEU A 32 -4.53 -8.69 -11.51
N GLY A 33 -3.83 -7.67 -12.02
CA GLY A 33 -3.87 -7.24 -13.41
C GLY A 33 -4.40 -5.82 -13.56
N GLY A 34 -3.81 -5.08 -14.50
CA GLY A 34 -4.26 -3.72 -14.84
C GLY A 34 -4.11 -2.74 -13.67
N SER A 35 -5.24 -2.36 -13.08
CA SER A 35 -5.34 -1.37 -12.01
C SER A 35 -6.06 -1.93 -10.77
N SER A 36 -5.98 -3.25 -10.59
CA SER A 36 -6.61 -3.97 -9.46
C SER A 36 -5.53 -4.63 -8.61
N TYR A 37 -5.61 -4.43 -7.30
CA TYR A 37 -4.66 -4.95 -6.32
C TYR A 37 -5.39 -5.57 -5.15
N ARG A 38 -4.82 -6.66 -4.63
CA ARG A 38 -5.33 -7.40 -3.48
C ARG A 38 -4.33 -7.39 -2.33
N TYR A 39 -4.82 -7.28 -1.10
CA TYR A 39 -4.05 -7.54 0.11
C TYR A 39 -4.76 -8.60 0.98
N PRO A 40 -4.03 -9.46 1.71
CA PRO A 40 -2.60 -9.75 1.56
C PRO A 40 -2.34 -10.54 0.27
N ARG A 41 -1.06 -10.68 -0.10
CA ARG A 41 -0.62 -11.56 -1.18
C ARG A 41 -1.00 -13.01 -0.86
N LEU A 42 -1.41 -13.77 -1.88
CA LEU A 42 -1.69 -15.19 -1.75
C LEU A 42 -0.42 -16.03 -1.59
N GLY A 43 -0.51 -17.10 -0.81
CA GLY A 43 0.53 -18.13 -0.74
C GLY A 43 1.81 -17.70 -0.02
N THR A 44 1.75 -16.65 0.79
CA THR A 44 2.86 -16.13 1.59
C THR A 44 2.61 -16.35 3.08
N ASP A 45 3.57 -16.98 3.76
CA ASP A 45 3.50 -17.23 5.21
C ASP A 45 4.03 -16.03 6.04
N ASP A 46 4.70 -15.08 5.38
CA ASP A 46 5.36 -13.92 5.99
C ASP A 46 4.49 -12.64 6.03
N GLN A 47 3.20 -12.76 5.68
CA GLN A 47 2.27 -11.64 5.69
C GLN A 47 1.17 -11.80 6.75
N PRO A 48 0.93 -10.78 7.60
CA PRO A 48 -0.20 -10.81 8.50
C PRO A 48 -1.52 -10.75 7.72
N VAL A 49 -2.53 -11.43 8.25
CA VAL A 49 -3.87 -11.52 7.64
C VAL A 49 -4.46 -10.12 7.39
N GLU A 50 -4.17 -9.16 8.27
CA GLU A 50 -4.68 -7.79 8.19
C GLU A 50 -3.86 -6.80 9.04
N ASP A 51 -3.03 -5.98 8.41
CA ASP A 51 -2.26 -4.92 9.09
C ASP A 51 -2.54 -3.55 8.45
N TRP A 52 -3.50 -2.83 9.05
CA TRP A 52 -3.92 -1.53 8.52
C TRP A 52 -2.85 -0.46 8.67
N PHE A 53 -2.16 -0.44 9.80
CA PHE A 53 -1.22 0.62 10.11
C PHE A 53 0.07 0.51 9.31
N ASN A 54 0.52 -0.70 8.99
CA ASN A 54 1.83 -0.91 8.37
C ASN A 54 1.78 -1.24 6.88
N HIS A 55 0.68 -1.78 6.37
CA HIS A 55 0.55 -2.16 4.95
C HIS A 55 -0.52 -1.37 4.22
N ILE A 56 -1.76 -1.38 4.73
CA ILE A 56 -2.92 -0.91 3.97
C ILE A 56 -2.96 0.62 3.91
N ILE A 57 -3.00 1.30 5.07
CA ILE A 57 -3.08 2.76 5.14
C ILE A 57 -1.89 3.42 4.42
N PRO A 58 -0.64 3.00 4.64
CA PRO A 58 0.49 3.60 3.95
C PRO A 58 0.43 3.44 2.43
N ALA A 59 0.03 2.29 1.91
CA ALA A 59 -0.14 2.08 0.47
C ALA A 59 -1.19 3.04 -0.12
N LEU A 60 -2.33 3.19 0.56
CA LEU A 60 -3.40 4.10 0.14
C LEU A 60 -2.99 5.58 0.24
N MET A 61 -2.25 5.96 1.28
CA MET A 61 -1.70 7.31 1.44
C MET A 61 -0.69 7.64 0.34
N LEU A 62 0.17 6.69 -0.03
CA LEU A 62 1.12 6.87 -1.11
C LEU A 62 0.43 6.95 -2.48
N PHE A 63 -0.60 6.12 -2.71
CA PHE A 63 -1.45 6.22 -3.88
C PHE A 63 -2.14 7.59 -4.00
N ARG A 64 -2.70 8.10 -2.89
CA ARG A 64 -3.26 9.45 -2.83
C ARG A 64 -2.20 10.52 -3.15
N THR A 65 -1.00 10.38 -2.60
CA THR A 65 0.12 11.30 -2.86
C THR A 65 0.45 11.33 -4.35
N TYR A 66 0.54 10.17 -5.00
CA TYR A 66 0.73 10.05 -6.44
C TYR A 66 -0.38 10.76 -7.24
N LEU A 67 -1.65 10.58 -6.86
CA LEU A 67 -2.77 11.24 -7.57
C LEU A 67 -2.66 12.76 -7.49
N LEU A 68 -2.34 13.30 -6.32
CA LEU A 68 -2.14 14.74 -6.12
C LEU A 68 -0.94 15.26 -6.91
N SER A 69 0.21 14.58 -6.85
CA SER A 69 1.43 15.04 -7.52
C SER A 69 1.35 14.92 -9.05
N SER A 70 0.61 13.93 -9.55
CA SER A 70 0.49 13.70 -10.99
C SER A 70 -0.52 14.62 -11.68
N GLY A 71 -1.47 15.18 -10.94
CA GLY A 71 -2.56 15.99 -11.48
C GLY A 71 -3.49 15.23 -12.45
N ARG A 72 -3.40 13.89 -12.49
CA ARG A 72 -4.17 13.06 -13.42
C ARG A 72 -5.57 12.78 -12.88
N PRO A 73 -6.62 12.81 -13.73
CA PRO A 73 -7.97 12.46 -13.30
C PRO A 73 -8.08 11.00 -12.85
N LEU A 74 -8.66 10.80 -11.67
CA LEU A 74 -9.14 9.51 -11.19
C LEU A 74 -10.62 9.38 -11.60
N THR A 75 -10.91 8.51 -12.56
CA THR A 75 -12.27 8.35 -13.12
C THR A 75 -13.09 7.33 -12.35
N LYS A 76 -12.42 6.32 -11.77
CA LYS A 76 -13.03 5.25 -10.98
C LYS A 76 -12.09 4.86 -9.85
N CYS A 77 -12.65 4.56 -8.68
CA CYS A 77 -11.93 3.99 -7.55
C CYS A 77 -12.91 3.23 -6.67
N THR A 78 -12.64 1.96 -6.39
CA THR A 78 -13.35 1.14 -5.43
C THR A 78 -12.36 0.54 -4.44
N LEU A 79 -12.77 0.46 -3.19
CA LEU A 79 -12.05 -0.24 -2.13
C LEU A 79 -13.05 -1.18 -1.47
N ASP A 80 -12.91 -2.46 -1.76
CA ASP A 80 -13.77 -3.52 -1.26
C ASP A 80 -13.09 -4.19 -0.08
N VAL A 81 -13.74 -4.10 1.09
CA VAL A 81 -13.23 -4.56 2.39
C VAL A 81 -14.36 -5.23 3.14
N GLN A 82 -14.10 -6.41 3.67
CA GLN A 82 -14.98 -7.08 4.64
C GLN A 82 -14.16 -7.53 5.84
N SER A 83 -13.87 -6.59 6.73
CA SER A 83 -13.02 -6.87 7.87
C SER A 83 -13.21 -5.93 9.06
N SER A 84 -12.72 -6.37 10.21
CA SER A 84 -12.55 -5.58 11.43
C SER A 84 -11.16 -5.88 11.95
N SER A 85 -10.32 -4.84 12.06
CA SER A 85 -8.95 -4.93 12.56
C SER A 85 -8.68 -3.84 13.58
N GLY A 86 -7.60 -3.97 14.31
CA GLY A 86 -7.19 -3.05 15.35
C GLY A 86 -5.91 -3.51 16.02
N TYR A 87 -5.39 -2.66 16.89
CA TYR A 87 -4.26 -2.95 17.74
C TYR A 87 -4.72 -2.95 19.19
N ASN A 88 -4.49 -4.07 19.90
CA ASN A 88 -4.76 -4.20 21.32
C ASN A 88 -3.55 -4.85 22.01
N PRO A 89 -2.69 -4.08 22.69
CA PRO A 89 -1.52 -4.61 23.38
C PRO A 89 -1.89 -5.54 24.53
N ASN A 90 -3.03 -5.32 25.19
CA ASN A 90 -3.46 -6.15 26.33
C ASN A 90 -3.90 -7.56 25.89
N ALA A 91 -4.33 -7.70 24.65
CA ALA A 91 -4.75 -8.98 24.06
C ALA A 91 -3.70 -9.57 23.11
N ASN A 92 -2.51 -8.95 22.98
CA ASN A 92 -1.50 -9.30 21.98
C ASN A 92 -2.08 -9.41 20.55
N TYR A 93 -2.94 -8.47 20.18
CA TYR A 93 -3.64 -8.48 18.89
C TYR A 93 -3.23 -7.30 18.01
N GLY A 94 -2.90 -7.59 16.75
CA GLY A 94 -2.48 -6.60 15.76
C GLY A 94 -1.07 -6.04 16.00
N SER A 95 -0.60 -5.25 15.03
CA SER A 95 0.69 -4.56 15.10
C SER A 95 0.48 -3.08 15.41
N PRO A 96 1.32 -2.44 16.25
CA PRO A 96 1.35 -0.99 16.34
C PRO A 96 1.87 -0.37 15.02
N PRO A 97 1.65 0.94 14.80
CA PRO A 97 2.31 1.64 13.70
C PRO A 97 3.84 1.58 13.82
N HIS A 98 4.51 1.22 12.74
CA HIS A 98 5.97 1.18 12.64
C HIS A 98 6.52 2.44 11.96
N THR A 99 7.74 2.83 12.33
CA THR A 99 8.50 3.85 11.61
C THR A 99 8.96 3.31 10.26
N GLY A 100 9.38 4.18 9.33
CA GLY A 100 9.87 3.75 8.01
C GLY A 100 11.06 2.78 8.06
N VAL A 101 11.90 2.85 9.10
CA VAL A 101 13.00 1.89 9.33
C VAL A 101 12.48 0.51 9.72
N ALA A 102 11.43 0.45 10.55
CA ALA A 102 10.84 -0.80 11.04
C ALA A 102 9.68 -1.30 10.16
N ALA A 103 9.33 -0.57 9.10
CA ALA A 103 8.23 -0.93 8.22
C ALA A 103 8.53 -2.26 7.49
N PRO A 104 7.64 -3.26 7.59
CA PRO A 104 7.71 -4.48 6.80
C PRO A 104 7.52 -4.14 5.31
N LEU A 105 8.57 -4.30 4.52
CA LEU A 105 8.56 -4.07 3.08
C LEU A 105 8.95 -5.34 2.35
N TYR A 106 8.24 -5.63 1.26
CA TYR A 106 8.40 -6.85 0.48
C TYR A 106 9.09 -6.56 -0.87
N GLN A 107 9.74 -7.59 -1.43
CA GLN A 107 10.35 -7.49 -2.76
C GLN A 107 9.24 -7.43 -3.84
N PRO A 108 9.18 -6.35 -4.64
CA PRO A 108 8.23 -6.27 -5.73
C PRO A 108 8.74 -7.05 -6.95
N THR A 109 7.81 -7.45 -7.82
CA THR A 109 8.07 -8.05 -9.14
C THR A 109 8.80 -7.05 -10.04
N ASN A 110 8.49 -5.76 -9.87
CA ASN A 110 9.14 -4.66 -10.59
C ASN A 110 9.73 -3.62 -9.61
N VAL A 111 10.98 -3.23 -9.82
CA VAL A 111 11.74 -2.34 -8.92
C VAL A 111 11.68 -0.85 -9.31
N ALA A 112 10.61 -0.41 -9.99
CA ALA A 112 10.49 0.98 -10.45
C ALA A 112 10.29 2.03 -9.33
N PHE A 113 9.98 1.60 -8.10
CA PHE A 113 9.94 2.44 -6.92
C PHE A 113 11.00 1.99 -5.92
N GLY A 114 11.90 2.89 -5.53
CA GLY A 114 13.01 2.59 -4.62
C GLY A 114 12.55 2.34 -3.19
N GLU A 115 13.13 1.34 -2.53
CA GLU A 115 12.82 1.03 -1.14
C GLU A 115 13.19 2.16 -0.19
N GLN A 116 14.39 2.73 -0.36
CA GLN A 116 14.87 3.80 0.50
C GLN A 116 13.93 5.01 0.46
N ASN A 117 13.48 5.40 -0.73
CA ASN A 117 12.49 6.47 -0.89
C ASN A 117 11.20 6.20 -0.12
N LEU A 118 10.77 4.93 -0.06
CA LEU A 118 9.58 4.53 0.69
C LEU A 118 9.79 4.64 2.20
N ARG A 119 10.95 4.19 2.69
CA ARG A 119 11.33 4.30 4.11
C ARG A 119 11.45 5.75 4.55
N ASP A 120 12.07 6.58 3.72
CA ASP A 120 12.21 8.01 3.96
C ASP A 120 10.84 8.69 3.99
N TRP A 121 9.95 8.36 3.06
CA TRP A 121 8.58 8.88 3.03
C TRP A 121 7.79 8.51 4.30
N LEU A 122 7.82 7.24 4.71
CA LEU A 122 7.16 6.77 5.94
C LEU A 122 7.69 7.45 7.21
N THR A 123 8.99 7.69 7.26
CA THR A 123 9.65 8.33 8.42
C THR A 123 9.29 9.81 8.53
N ASN A 124 9.07 10.48 7.41
CA ASN A 124 8.87 11.92 7.34
C ASN A 124 7.40 12.33 7.14
N LEU A 125 6.43 11.48 7.51
CA LEU A 125 5.01 11.85 7.46
C LEU A 125 4.73 12.97 8.48
N PRO A 126 4.47 14.22 8.04
CA PRO A 126 4.28 15.33 8.96
C PRO A 126 2.93 15.18 9.67
N TYR A 127 2.93 15.31 11.00
CA TYR A 127 1.72 15.56 11.77
C TYR A 127 1.59 17.06 12.00
N PRO A 128 0.52 17.72 11.50
CA PRO A 128 0.36 19.16 11.67
C PRO A 128 0.01 19.45 13.13
N TYR A 129 0.93 20.12 13.83
CA TYR A 129 0.63 20.90 15.03
C TYR A 129 1.01 22.36 14.78
#